data_AF-A0AAX0L9J0-F1
#
_entry.id   AF-A0AAX0L9J0-F1
#
_cell.length_a   1.000
_cell.length_b   1.000
_cell.length_c   1.000
_cell.angle_alpha   90.00
_cell.angle_beta   90.00
_cell.angle_gamma   90.00
#
_symmetry.space_group_name_H-M   'P 1'
#
loop_
_entity.id
_entity.type
_entity.pdbx_description
1 polymer ?
#
loop_
_entity_poly.entity_id
_entity_poly.type
_entity_poly.pdbx_seq_one_letter_code
_entity_poly.pdbx_strand_id
1 'polypeptide(L)'
;MSNNIDDDFKKLYAYYGVENDNQLSLKLGYKSNSAISNWRKENKIPDKYSFIISTNIGNNNISISGNDNKIATTDNYSDKFKEFLNLYEKYGNDAVLESFIKKLKTIKEISED
;
A
#
# COMPACT_ATOMS: atom_id res chain seq x y z
N MET A 1 4.33 -19.28 -4.06
CA MET A 1 4.16 -18.02 -4.80
C MET A 1 4.83 -18.16 -6.15
N SER A 2 4.06 -18.25 -7.23
CA SER A 2 4.61 -18.02 -8.58
C SER A 2 4.54 -16.52 -8.82
N ASN A 3 5.65 -15.80 -8.63
CA ASN A 3 5.71 -14.41 -9.05
C ASN A 3 5.70 -14.42 -10.58
N ASN A 4 4.61 -13.95 -11.18
CA ASN A 4 4.54 -13.80 -12.62
C ASN A 4 5.47 -12.65 -13.01
N ILE A 5 6.52 -12.94 -13.78
CA ILE A 5 7.47 -11.95 -14.29
C ILE A 5 6.75 -10.78 -15.00
N ASP A 6 5.58 -11.03 -15.59
CA ASP A 6 4.77 -9.99 -16.21
C ASP A 6 4.23 -8.96 -15.20
N ASP A 7 3.88 -9.38 -13.99
CA ASP A 7 3.44 -8.46 -12.94
C ASP A 7 4.61 -7.63 -12.40
N ASP A 8 5.80 -8.22 -12.33
CA ASP A 8 7.02 -7.49 -11.98
C ASP A 8 7.38 -6.46 -13.06
N PHE A 9 7.18 -6.81 -14.34
CA PHE A 9 7.32 -5.86 -15.45
C PHE A 9 6.28 -4.73 -15.40
N LYS A 10 5.02 -5.01 -15.05
CA LYS A 10 4.00 -3.96 -14.85
C LYS A 10 4.42 -2.96 -13.76
N LYS A 11 5.02 -3.43 -12.67
CA LYS A 11 5.54 -2.55 -11.61
C LYS A 11 6.67 -1.66 -12.09
N LEU A 12 7.60 -2.21 -12.89
CA LEU A 12 8.65 -1.41 -13.52
C LEU A 12 8.07 -0.38 -14.48
N TYR A 13 7.09 -0.75 -15.29
CA TYR A 13 6.41 0.16 -16.21
C TYR A 13 5.77 1.33 -15.47
N ALA A 14 5.02 1.05 -14.40
CA ALA A 14 4.40 2.07 -13.57
C ALA A 14 5.45 3.01 -12.94
N TYR A 15 6.52 2.46 -12.37
CA TYR A 15 7.59 3.26 -11.74
C TYR A 15 8.27 4.22 -12.71
N TYR A 16 8.56 3.78 -13.94
CA TYR A 16 9.24 4.59 -14.95
C TYR A 16 8.30 5.42 -15.82
N GLY A 17 6.97 5.28 -15.65
CA GLY A 17 5.96 5.95 -16.46
C GLY A 17 6.01 5.55 -17.94
N VAL A 18 6.12 4.24 -18.20
CA VAL A 18 6.22 3.66 -19.54
C VAL A 18 5.18 2.55 -19.74
N GLU A 19 4.95 2.15 -20.97
CA GLU A 19 3.88 1.21 -21.34
C GLU A 19 4.40 -0.10 -21.94
N ASN A 20 5.68 -0.17 -22.33
CA ASN A 20 6.24 -1.34 -23.02
C ASN A 20 7.77 -1.48 -22.85
N ASP A 21 8.29 -2.65 -23.26
CA ASP A 21 9.71 -3.02 -23.17
C ASP A 21 10.65 -2.04 -23.88
N ASN A 22 10.24 -1.46 -25.01
CA ASN A 22 11.07 -0.52 -25.76
C ASN A 22 11.26 0.77 -24.96
N GLN A 23 10.17 1.33 -24.46
CA GLN A 23 10.20 2.54 -23.64
C GLN A 23 10.94 2.31 -22.31
N LEU A 24 10.73 1.15 -21.66
CA LEU A 24 11.46 0.78 -20.46
C LEU A 24 12.97 0.71 -20.73
N SER A 25 13.38 0.04 -21.82
CA SER A 25 14.81 -0.06 -22.17
C SER A 25 15.46 1.30 -22.32
N LEU A 26 14.79 2.24 -23.00
CA LEU A 26 15.28 3.61 -23.17
C LEU A 26 15.40 4.34 -21.83
N LYS A 27 14.40 4.24 -20.94
CA LYS A 27 14.45 4.82 -19.58
C LYS A 27 15.59 4.27 -18.74
N LEU A 28 15.94 2.99 -18.94
CA LEU A 28 17.05 2.33 -18.25
C LEU A 28 18.42 2.62 -18.90
N GLY A 29 18.47 3.39 -19.99
CA GLY A 29 19.70 3.76 -20.68
C GLY A 29 20.22 2.72 -21.69
N TYR A 30 19.40 1.72 -22.04
CA TYR A 30 19.76 0.75 -23.08
C TYR A 30 19.48 1.28 -24.48
N LYS A 31 20.30 0.84 -25.45
CA LYS A 31 20.14 1.20 -26.88
C LYS A 31 19.04 0.39 -27.59
N SER A 32 18.62 -0.74 -27.02
CA SER A 32 17.57 -1.62 -27.55
C SER A 32 16.88 -2.40 -26.43
N ASN A 33 15.79 -3.10 -26.75
CA ASN A 33 15.04 -3.95 -25.82
C ASN A 33 15.63 -5.35 -25.60
N SER A 34 16.83 -5.65 -26.13
CA SER A 34 17.45 -6.97 -26.04
C SER A 34 17.68 -7.39 -24.58
N ALA A 35 18.09 -6.46 -23.71
CA ALA A 35 18.28 -6.71 -22.29
C ALA A 35 16.97 -7.14 -21.61
N ILE A 36 15.89 -6.40 -21.85
CA ILE A 36 14.55 -6.70 -21.31
C ILE A 36 14.03 -8.05 -21.82
N SER A 37 14.24 -8.32 -23.11
CA SER A 37 13.87 -9.60 -23.73
C SER A 37 14.58 -10.79 -23.08
N ASN A 38 15.86 -10.63 -22.71
CA ASN A 38 16.61 -11.67 -22.01
C ASN A 38 16.09 -11.88 -20.59
N TRP A 39 15.77 -10.82 -19.85
CA TRP A 39 15.19 -10.93 -18.51
C TRP A 39 13.86 -11.69 -18.51
N ARG A 40 13.02 -11.47 -19.53
CA ARG A 40 11.78 -12.22 -19.73
C ARG A 40 12.03 -13.70 -20.00
N LYS A 41 12.97 -14.02 -20.90
CA LYS A 41 13.35 -15.41 -21.22
C LYS A 41 13.92 -16.15 -20.01
N GLU A 42 14.72 -15.46 -19.21
CA GLU A 42 15.34 -16.00 -17.99
C GLU A 42 14.37 -16.00 -16.79
N ASN A 43 13.17 -15.45 -16.96
CA ASN A 43 12.19 -15.25 -15.90
C ASN A 43 12.80 -14.54 -14.67
N LYS A 44 13.69 -13.57 -14.92
CA LYS A 44 14.50 -12.91 -13.89
C LYS A 44 14.82 -11.46 -14.26
N ILE A 45 14.39 -10.53 -13.41
CA ILE A 45 14.83 -9.13 -13.46
C ILE A 45 16.07 -8.96 -12.56
N PRO A 46 17.07 -8.14 -12.92
CA PRO A 46 18.23 -7.89 -12.08
C PRO A 46 17.89 -7.37 -10.68
N ASP A 47 18.60 -7.89 -9.68
CA ASP A 47 18.33 -7.64 -8.25
C ASP A 47 18.38 -6.16 -7.86
N LYS A 48 19.11 -5.33 -8.62
CA LYS A 48 19.14 -3.88 -8.44
C LYS A 48 17.76 -3.21 -8.58
N TYR A 49 16.77 -3.90 -9.16
CA TYR A 49 15.39 -3.44 -9.30
C TYR A 49 14.42 -4.12 -8.31
N SER A 50 14.90 -5.03 -7.47
CA SER A 50 14.05 -5.79 -6.53
C SER A 50 13.24 -4.89 -5.61
N PHE A 51 13.79 -3.75 -5.16
CA PHE A 51 13.07 -2.79 -4.32
C PHE A 51 11.83 -2.21 -5.02
N ILE A 52 11.96 -1.85 -6.30
CA ILE A 52 10.85 -1.31 -7.10
C ILE A 52 9.76 -2.37 -7.27
N ILE A 53 10.16 -3.61 -7.53
CA ILE A 53 9.26 -4.74 -7.75
C ILE A 53 8.58 -5.21 -6.45
N SER A 54 9.27 -5.13 -5.32
CA SER A 54 8.70 -5.47 -4.00
C SER A 54 7.76 -4.38 -3.48
N THR A 55 7.82 -3.17 -4.03
CA THR A 55 6.97 -2.05 -3.61
C THR A 55 5.63 -2.11 -4.33
N ASN A 56 4.53 -2.07 -3.57
CA ASN A 56 3.21 -1.84 -4.15
C ASN A 56 3.03 -0.34 -4.38
N ILE A 57 3.16 0.09 -5.64
CA ILE A 57 2.92 1.48 -6.02
C ILE A 57 1.41 1.64 -6.23
N GLY A 58 0.72 2.23 -5.25
CA GLY A 58 -0.68 2.62 -5.41
C GLY A 58 -0.78 3.91 -6.23
N ASN A 59 -1.67 3.95 -7.23
CA ASN A 59 -2.04 5.09 -8.09
C ASN A 59 -1.16 6.34 -7.91
N ASN A 60 0.03 6.31 -8.51
CA ASN A 60 1.00 7.40 -8.71
C ASN A 60 1.43 8.29 -7.53
N ASN A 61 0.93 8.13 -6.31
CA ASN A 61 1.23 9.06 -5.20
C ASN A 61 1.60 8.38 -3.87
N ILE A 62 1.48 7.05 -3.75
CA ILE A 62 1.79 6.36 -2.50
C ILE A 62 2.70 5.16 -2.79
N SER A 63 3.95 5.27 -2.33
CA SER A 63 4.91 4.17 -2.28
C SER A 63 4.89 3.59 -0.87
N ILE A 64 4.51 2.32 -0.73
CA ILE A 64 4.47 1.61 0.55
C ILE A 64 5.57 0.53 0.53
N SER A 65 6.55 0.65 1.43
CA SER A 65 7.66 -0.32 1.59
C SER A 65 7.89 -0.66 3.07
N GLY A 66 8.45 -1.84 3.36
CA GLY A 66 8.67 -2.33 4.73
C GLY A 66 7.67 -3.40 5.22
N ASN A 67 7.90 -3.93 6.43
CA ASN A 67 7.00 -4.89 7.09
C ASN A 67 5.93 -4.15 7.93
N ASP A 68 4.78 -4.79 8.16
CA ASP A 68 3.65 -4.28 8.98
C ASP A 68 2.91 -3.03 8.44
N ASN A 69 2.95 -2.81 7.13
CA ASN A 69 2.17 -1.77 6.49
C ASN A 69 0.66 -2.05 6.60
N LYS A 70 -0.04 -1.25 7.41
CA LYS A 70 -1.51 -1.30 7.55
C LYS A 70 -2.14 -0.24 6.66
N ILE A 71 -2.73 -0.66 5.55
CA ILE A 71 -3.71 0.15 4.84
C ILE A 71 -5.01 0.00 5.62
N ALA A 72 -5.40 1.02 6.38
CA ALA A 72 -6.66 0.98 7.11
C ALA A 72 -7.82 1.01 6.11
N THR A 73 -8.39 -0.14 5.78
CA THR A 73 -9.74 -0.18 5.25
C THR A 73 -10.67 0.09 6.43
N THR A 74 -11.35 1.24 6.42
CA THR A 74 -12.41 1.59 7.39
C THR A 74 -13.62 0.64 7.33
N ASP A 75 -13.57 -0.40 6.51
CA ASP A 75 -14.69 -1.27 6.13
C ASP A 75 -15.17 -2.24 7.21
N ASN A 76 -14.40 -2.46 8.28
CA ASN A 76 -14.78 -3.39 9.37
C ASN A 76 -15.52 -2.74 10.55
N TYR A 77 -15.81 -1.43 10.47
CA TYR A 77 -16.59 -0.75 11.50
C TYR A 77 -18.07 -0.72 11.15
N SER A 78 -18.93 -0.84 12.16
CA SER A 78 -20.37 -0.60 11.99
C SER A 78 -20.61 0.84 11.53
N ASP A 79 -21.68 1.09 10.79
CA ASP A 79 -22.02 2.43 10.29
C ASP A 79 -22.10 3.47 11.43
N LYS A 80 -22.59 3.05 12.60
CA LYS A 80 -22.61 3.90 13.81
C LYS A 80 -21.21 4.25 14.31
N PHE A 81 -20.26 3.33 14.25
CA PHE A 81 -18.89 3.62 14.68
C PHE A 81 -18.17 4.51 13.66
N LYS A 82 -18.44 4.33 12.37
CA LYS A 82 -17.98 5.25 11.32
C LYS A 82 -18.53 6.66 11.53
N GLU A 83 -19.82 6.79 11.85
CA GLU A 83 -20.44 8.08 12.17
C GLU A 83 -19.79 8.73 13.40
N PHE A 84 -19.53 7.97 14.45
CA PHE A 84 -18.79 8.45 15.62
C PHE A 84 -17.41 9.00 15.25
N LEU A 85 -16.62 8.26 14.45
CA LEU A 85 -15.29 8.70 14.01
C LEU A 85 -15.38 10.01 13.22
N ASN A 86 -16.32 10.12 12.28
CA ASN A 86 -16.50 11.33 11.48
C ASN A 86 -16.89 12.55 12.34
N LEU A 87 -17.74 12.37 13.35
CA LEU A 87 -18.12 13.44 14.27
C LEU A 87 -16.96 13.83 15.19
N TYR A 88 -16.20 12.85 15.67
CA TYR A 88 -15.03 13.08 16.52
C TYR A 88 -13.91 13.81 15.76
N GLU A 89 -13.66 13.46 14.50
CA GLU A 89 -12.66 14.15 13.67
C GLU A 89 -13.01 15.65 13.50
N LYS A 90 -14.29 15.97 13.35
CA LYS A 90 -14.75 17.34 13.07
C LYS A 90 -14.96 18.20 14.33
N TYR A 91 -15.38 17.59 15.43
CA TYR A 91 -15.84 18.31 16.63
C TYR A 91 -15.21 17.82 17.94
N GLY A 92 -14.42 16.75 17.88
CA GLY A 92 -13.80 16.13 19.04
C GLY A 92 -12.66 16.95 19.62
N ASN A 93 -12.35 16.64 20.87
CA ASN A 93 -11.17 17.07 21.60
C ASN A 93 -10.95 16.09 22.77
N ASP A 94 -9.83 16.26 23.47
CA ASP A 94 -9.46 15.36 24.57
C ASP A 94 -10.52 15.28 25.67
N ALA A 95 -11.19 16.39 26.01
CA ALA A 95 -12.23 16.39 27.02
C ALA A 95 -13.45 15.54 26.62
N VAL A 96 -13.83 15.57 25.34
CA VAL A 96 -14.90 14.70 24.80
C VAL A 96 -14.46 13.24 24.85
N LEU A 97 -13.22 12.95 24.41
CA LEU A 97 -12.70 11.59 24.38
C LEU A 97 -12.60 10.97 25.79
N GLU A 98 -12.06 11.72 26.74
CA GLU A 98 -11.95 11.30 28.15
C GLU A 98 -13.30 10.95 28.76
N SER A 99 -14.34 11.75 28.48
CA SER A 99 -15.70 11.48 28.93
C SER A 99 -16.25 10.17 28.37
N PHE A 100 -16.02 9.89 27.09
CA PHE A 100 -16.40 8.61 26.47
C PHE A 100 -15.64 7.42 27.09
N ILE A 101 -14.31 7.55 27.25
CA ILE A 101 -13.48 6.51 27.86
C ILE A 101 -13.95 6.20 29.29
N LYS A 102 -14.26 7.23 30.09
CA LYS A 102 -14.75 7.05 31.46
C LYS A 102 -16.04 6.24 31.49
N LYS A 103 -17.00 6.53 30.61
CA LYS A 103 -18.25 5.77 30.50
C LYS A 103 -18.00 4.30 30.18
N LEU A 104 -17.10 4.01 29.24
CA LEU A 104 -16.74 2.63 28.90
C LEU A 104 -16.07 1.89 30.05
N LYS A 105 -15.19 2.56 30.80
CA LYS A 105 -14.55 1.99 32.01
C LYS A 105 -15.59 1.64 33.08
N THR A 106 -16.55 2.52 33.34
CA THR A 106 -17.64 2.23 34.29
C THR A 106 -18.50 1.04 33.85
N ILE A 107 -18.82 0.93 32.55
CA ILE A 107 -19.54 -0.24 32.03
C ILE A 107 -18.72 -1.52 32.26
N LYS A 108 -17.42 -1.47 31.97
CA LYS A 108 -16.51 -2.60 32.17
C LYS A 108 -16.53 -3.08 33.63
N GLU A 109 -16.36 -2.15 34.57
CA GLU A 109 -16.39 -2.43 36.01
C GLU A 109 -17.70 -3.12 36.42
N ILE A 110 -18.86 -2.62 35.97
CA ILE A 110 -20.18 -3.23 36.29
C ILE A 110 -20.36 -4.61 35.64
N SER A 111 -19.78 -4.84 34.47
CA SER A 111 -19.95 -6.10 33.72
C SER A 111 -19.03 -7.23 34.17
N GLU A 112 -17.98 -6.91 34.94
CA GLU A 112 -16.98 -7.85 35.43
C GLU A 112 -17.16 -8.19 36.93
N ASP A 113 -18.13 -7.55 37.62
CA ASP A 113 -18.60 -7.84 38.99
C ASP A 113 -19.78 -8.85 39.00
#